data_AF-V5GVT0-F1
#
_entry.id   AF-V5GVT0-F1
#
_cell.length_a   1.000
_cell.length_b   1.000
_cell.length_c   1.000
_cell.angle_alpha   90.00
_cell.angle_beta   90.00
_cell.angle_gamma   90.00
#
_symmetry.space_group_name_H-M   'P 1'
#
loop_
_entity.id
_entity.type
_entity.pdbx_description
1 polymer ?
#
loop_
_entity_poly.entity_id
_entity_poly.type
_entity_poly.pdbx_seq_one_letter_code
_entity_poly.pdbx_strand_id
1 'polypeptide(L)'
;RANHEKVLSLQNTLYIPRSLSSLYYVNIYHAGAGRDQNTTSALHIEGVPPNMEYLEIVNSAYNGMNITNPEAPININNCTIRNNRGYGVFINSSYGSAEIFGCVINENGADGIRYVHAEERPDERPDRLGYSDFCQLAVASGQTYPVQIFAEQSIFQTRDQECSKVFTTNIGHVLTLHFIRAATERNDSASIEIYEGSNLNNRLITKFSIRNNTRPQSLTSNGNQMFIMFRASAGTEMVIFMRIMSGLRKSFDVNVS
;
A
#
# COMPACT_ATOMS: atom_id res chain seq x y z
N ARG A 1 -4.39 1.77 21.00
CA ARG A 1 -3.74 2.14 19.72
C ARG A 1 -2.83 3.34 19.99
N ALA A 2 -1.62 3.36 19.43
CA ALA A 2 -0.71 4.50 19.58
C ALA A 2 -1.31 5.75 18.91
N ASN A 3 -1.08 6.93 19.51
CA ASN A 3 -1.55 8.19 18.94
C ASN A 3 -0.75 8.51 17.67
N HIS A 4 -1.46 9.00 16.67
CA HIS A 4 -0.88 9.44 15.40
C HIS A 4 -1.56 10.73 14.95
N GLU A 5 -0.81 11.52 14.20
CA GLU A 5 -1.32 12.69 13.50
C GLU A 5 -1.46 12.40 12.02
N LYS A 6 -2.15 13.30 11.34
CA LYS A 6 -2.59 13.16 9.97
C LYS A 6 -1.99 14.32 9.19
N VAL A 7 -0.90 14.06 8.48
CA VAL A 7 -0.02 15.09 7.91
C VAL A 7 -0.24 15.18 6.40
N LEU A 8 -0.42 16.40 5.91
CA LEU A 8 -0.36 16.71 4.49
C LEU A 8 1.10 16.89 4.09
N SER A 9 1.57 16.03 3.19
CA SER A 9 2.90 16.05 2.60
C SER A 9 2.83 16.30 1.09
N LEU A 10 4.00 16.47 0.45
CA LEU A 10 4.14 16.69 -0.99
C LEU A 10 3.22 17.80 -1.50
N GLN A 11 3.42 19.04 -1.03
CA GLN A 11 2.61 20.19 -1.46
C GLN A 11 1.10 20.00 -1.24
N ASN A 12 0.72 19.39 -0.11
CA ASN A 12 -0.65 19.09 0.29
C ASN A 12 -1.40 18.11 -0.63
N THR A 13 -0.70 17.33 -1.44
CA THR A 13 -1.33 16.32 -2.30
C THR A 13 -1.41 14.95 -1.64
N LEU A 14 -0.57 14.65 -0.65
CA LEU A 14 -0.48 13.30 -0.08
C LEU A 14 -0.67 13.33 1.43
N TYR A 15 -1.70 12.63 1.88
CA TYR A 15 -2.04 12.43 3.26
C TYR A 15 -1.37 11.19 3.82
N ILE A 16 -0.62 11.36 4.90
CA ILE A 16 0.14 10.29 5.52
C ILE A 16 -0.15 10.30 7.03
N PRO A 17 -0.60 9.17 7.61
CA PRO A 17 -0.62 9.02 9.06
C PRO A 17 0.82 8.95 9.58
N ARG A 18 1.13 9.75 10.60
CA ARG A 18 2.45 9.78 11.23
C ARG A 18 2.32 9.48 12.71
N SER A 19 3.05 8.49 13.18
CA SER A 19 3.05 8.16 14.60
C SER A 19 3.68 9.29 15.42
N LEU A 20 3.09 9.58 16.58
CA LEU A 20 3.71 10.46 17.57
C LEU A 20 4.82 9.75 18.36
N SER A 21 4.89 8.42 18.27
CA SER A 21 5.97 7.64 18.88
C SER A 21 7.26 7.78 18.07
N SER A 22 8.38 7.84 18.79
CA SER A 22 9.72 7.85 18.22
C SER A 22 10.64 6.91 18.99
N LEU A 23 11.53 6.25 18.25
CA LEU A 23 12.63 5.47 18.77
C LEU A 23 13.90 6.04 18.14
N TYR A 24 14.76 6.62 18.97
CA TYR A 24 15.95 7.34 18.56
C TYR A 24 17.11 7.03 19.49
N TYR A 25 18.27 6.64 18.94
CA TYR A 25 19.45 6.20 19.73
C TYR A 25 19.12 5.12 20.76
N VAL A 26 18.34 4.10 20.35
CA VAL A 26 17.96 2.99 21.23
C VAL A 26 18.75 1.75 20.86
N ASN A 27 19.37 1.14 21.87
CA ASN A 27 20.09 -0.12 21.73
C ASN A 27 19.29 -1.25 22.37
N ILE A 28 19.05 -2.31 21.60
CA ILE A 28 18.30 -3.50 22.01
C ILE A 28 19.20 -4.71 21.81
N TYR A 29 19.67 -5.29 22.91
CA TYR A 29 20.57 -6.45 22.90
C TYR A 29 19.90 -7.66 23.53
N HIS A 30 20.12 -8.85 22.96
CA HIS A 30 19.71 -10.13 23.54
C HIS A 30 18.21 -10.26 23.87
N ALA A 31 17.36 -9.55 23.11
CA ALA A 31 15.92 -9.56 23.29
C ALA A 31 15.25 -10.73 22.55
N GLY A 32 13.91 -10.81 22.62
CA GLY A 32 13.12 -11.81 21.89
C GLY A 32 12.82 -13.09 22.67
N ALA A 33 13.03 -13.09 23.99
CA ALA A 33 12.52 -14.13 24.89
C ALA A 33 11.11 -13.73 25.38
N GLY A 34 10.08 -14.28 24.75
CA GLY A 34 8.69 -14.09 25.14
C GLY A 34 8.27 -14.96 26.32
N ARG A 35 6.98 -14.88 26.66
CA ARG A 35 6.37 -15.75 27.68
C ARG A 35 6.54 -17.23 27.30
N ASP A 36 6.74 -18.09 28.29
CA ASP A 36 6.90 -19.54 28.12
C ASP A 36 8.09 -19.94 27.22
N GLN A 37 9.13 -19.11 27.20
CA GLN A 37 10.32 -19.26 26.34
C GLN A 37 9.99 -19.23 24.84
N ASN A 38 8.83 -18.69 24.46
CA ASN A 38 8.50 -18.51 23.05
C ASN A 38 9.41 -17.45 22.43
N THR A 39 9.96 -17.73 21.25
CA THR A 39 10.83 -16.79 20.55
C THR A 39 10.00 -15.70 19.88
N THR A 40 10.23 -14.44 20.25
CA THR A 40 9.56 -13.26 19.67
C THR A 40 10.59 -12.30 19.08
N SER A 41 10.14 -11.38 18.22
CA SER A 41 11.02 -10.35 17.67
C SER A 41 11.49 -9.38 18.75
N ALA A 42 12.72 -8.86 18.62
CA ALA A 42 13.24 -7.86 19.57
C ALA A 42 12.41 -6.56 19.56
N LEU A 43 11.96 -6.13 18.38
CA LEU A 43 11.00 -5.05 18.21
C LEU A 43 9.83 -5.53 17.35
N HIS A 44 8.60 -5.38 17.85
CA HIS A 44 7.37 -5.70 17.12
C HIS A 44 6.49 -4.46 16.98
N ILE A 45 6.05 -4.18 15.75
CA ILE A 45 5.31 -2.97 15.38
C ILE A 45 4.05 -3.37 14.63
N GLU A 46 2.93 -2.83 15.07
CA GLU A 46 1.61 -2.98 14.46
C GLU A 46 0.89 -1.62 14.41
N GLY A 47 0.12 -1.36 13.35
CA GLY A 47 -0.56 -0.08 13.15
C GLY A 47 0.35 1.00 12.56
N VAL A 48 0.28 2.24 13.05
CA VAL A 48 1.11 3.34 12.53
C VAL A 48 2.54 3.22 13.07
N PRO A 49 3.56 2.94 12.23
CA PRO A 49 4.93 2.72 12.70
C PRO A 49 5.52 3.96 13.38
N PRO A 50 6.30 3.82 14.47
CA PRO A 50 7.03 4.93 15.07
C PRO A 50 8.11 5.45 14.11
N ASN A 51 8.58 6.69 14.33
CA ASN A 51 9.80 7.15 13.68
C ASN A 51 10.99 6.34 14.25
N MET A 52 11.75 5.64 13.39
CA MET A 52 12.85 4.76 13.80
C MET A 52 14.16 5.23 13.19
N GLU A 53 15.06 5.75 14.02
CA GLU A 53 16.35 6.22 13.53
C GLU A 53 17.48 6.00 14.54
N TYR A 54 18.67 5.61 14.05
CA TYR A 54 19.83 5.24 14.88
C TYR A 54 19.53 4.16 15.93
N LEU A 55 18.84 3.09 15.52
CA LEU A 55 18.62 1.93 16.39
C LEU A 55 19.75 0.92 16.23
N GLU A 56 20.19 0.31 17.33
CA GLU A 56 21.06 -0.87 17.29
C GLU A 56 20.31 -2.09 17.84
N ILE A 57 20.03 -3.09 17.00
CA ILE A 57 19.36 -4.34 17.41
C ILE A 57 20.28 -5.52 17.16
N VAL A 58 20.71 -6.18 18.24
CA VAL A 58 21.72 -7.26 18.16
C VAL A 58 21.31 -8.49 18.96
N ASN A 59 21.60 -9.67 18.42
CA ASN A 59 21.44 -10.96 19.12
C ASN A 59 20.00 -11.26 19.55
N SER A 60 18.99 -10.89 18.77
CA SER A 60 17.61 -11.30 19.05
C SER A 60 17.44 -12.82 18.93
N ALA A 61 16.67 -13.41 19.84
CA ALA A 61 16.28 -14.82 19.81
C ALA A 61 15.36 -15.17 18.62
N TYR A 62 14.82 -14.18 17.90
CA TYR A 62 14.07 -14.36 16.64
C TYR A 62 14.44 -13.25 15.64
N ASN A 63 13.46 -12.54 15.05
CA ASN A 63 13.74 -11.41 14.16
C ASN A 63 14.22 -10.19 14.94
N GLY A 64 15.11 -9.39 14.34
CA GLY A 64 15.50 -8.09 14.91
C GLY A 64 14.30 -7.14 14.99
N MET A 65 13.64 -6.91 13.87
CA MET A 65 12.45 -6.08 13.77
C MET A 65 11.34 -6.79 13.00
N ASN A 66 10.10 -6.68 13.46
CA ASN A 66 8.92 -7.25 12.83
C ASN A 66 7.81 -6.21 12.74
N ILE A 67 7.42 -5.85 11.52
CA ILE A 67 6.38 -4.88 11.21
C ILE A 67 5.25 -5.59 10.47
N THR A 68 4.07 -5.64 11.08
CA THR A 68 2.90 -6.33 10.53
C THR A 68 1.71 -5.41 10.43
N ASN A 69 1.00 -5.47 9.30
CA ASN A 69 -0.21 -4.68 9.03
C ASN A 69 -0.02 -3.17 9.33
N PRO A 70 1.04 -2.52 8.78
CA PRO A 70 1.25 -1.11 8.99
C PRO A 70 0.10 -0.29 8.38
N GLU A 71 -0.36 0.72 9.11
CA GLU A 71 -1.41 1.65 8.66
C GLU A 71 -0.80 2.94 8.04
N ALA A 72 0.50 2.97 7.79
CA ALA A 72 1.27 4.12 7.28
C ALA A 72 2.60 3.69 6.64
N PRO A 73 3.33 4.60 5.94
CA PRO A 73 4.69 4.34 5.46
C PRO A 73 5.62 3.90 6.59
N ILE A 74 6.60 3.07 6.23
CA ILE A 74 7.63 2.59 7.15
C ILE A 74 8.92 3.30 6.81
N ASN A 75 9.54 3.97 7.77
CA ASN A 75 10.87 4.57 7.60
C ASN A 75 11.80 3.99 8.65
N ILE A 76 12.88 3.34 8.21
CA ILE A 76 13.94 2.80 9.07
C ILE A 76 15.25 3.43 8.62
N ASN A 77 15.80 4.32 9.44
CA ASN A 77 16.91 5.18 9.02
C ASN A 77 18.15 4.98 9.91
N ASN A 78 19.33 4.83 9.30
CA ASN A 78 20.61 4.81 10.01
C ASN A 78 20.71 3.75 11.13
N CYS A 79 20.04 2.61 10.97
CA CYS A 79 19.98 1.55 11.97
C CYS A 79 21.01 0.45 11.71
N THR A 80 21.49 -0.20 12.77
CA THR A 80 22.33 -1.41 12.70
C THR A 80 21.56 -2.60 13.27
N ILE A 81 21.28 -3.60 12.45
CA ILE A 81 20.47 -4.78 12.84
C ILE A 81 21.22 -6.05 12.46
N ARG A 82 21.83 -6.71 13.44
CA ARG A 82 22.78 -7.79 13.17
C ARG A 82 22.72 -8.95 14.15
N ASN A 83 23.21 -10.11 13.73
CA ASN A 83 23.32 -11.31 14.58
C ASN A 83 21.98 -11.78 15.19
N ASN A 84 20.85 -11.50 14.55
CA ASN A 84 19.54 -11.98 15.01
C ASN A 84 19.29 -13.39 14.47
N ARG A 85 18.63 -14.27 15.25
CA ARG A 85 18.42 -15.67 14.88
C ARG A 85 17.50 -15.85 13.66
N GLY A 86 16.54 -14.94 13.47
CA GLY A 86 15.60 -14.92 12.35
C GLY A 86 15.99 -13.92 11.28
N TYR A 87 14.99 -13.21 10.73
CA TYR A 87 15.20 -12.11 9.79
C TYR A 87 15.80 -10.89 10.52
N GLY A 88 16.59 -10.08 9.83
CA GLY A 88 16.97 -8.76 10.36
C GLY A 88 15.72 -7.88 10.52
N VAL A 89 15.05 -7.60 9.41
CA VAL A 89 13.78 -6.86 9.35
C VAL A 89 12.77 -7.67 8.56
N PHE A 90 11.63 -8.00 9.19
CA PHE A 90 10.47 -8.58 8.52
C PHE A 90 9.37 -7.54 8.39
N ILE A 91 8.85 -7.36 7.17
CA ILE A 91 7.77 -6.42 6.85
C ILE A 91 6.66 -7.20 6.15
N ASN A 92 5.47 -7.19 6.73
CA ASN A 92 4.25 -7.67 6.08
C ASN A 92 3.28 -6.49 5.90
N SER A 93 3.26 -5.92 4.70
CA SER A 93 2.58 -4.67 4.41
C SER A 93 1.78 -4.73 3.12
N SER A 94 0.59 -4.14 3.16
CA SER A 94 -0.22 -3.82 1.98
C SER A 94 -0.28 -2.31 1.71
N TYR A 95 0.28 -1.50 2.62
CA TYR A 95 0.39 -0.06 2.46
C TYR A 95 1.44 0.30 1.38
N GLY A 96 2.55 -0.46 1.35
CA GLY A 96 3.75 -0.11 0.58
C GLY A 96 4.57 0.99 1.27
N SER A 97 5.38 1.71 0.49
CA SER A 97 6.21 2.85 0.92
C SER A 97 7.09 2.53 2.14
N ALA A 98 7.73 1.35 2.13
CA ALA A 98 8.73 0.99 3.12
C ALA A 98 10.11 1.48 2.67
N GLU A 99 10.68 2.47 3.35
CA GLU A 99 12.01 3.00 3.11
C GLU A 99 12.97 2.53 4.20
N ILE A 100 14.08 1.93 3.76
CA ILE A 100 15.19 1.50 4.62
C ILE A 100 16.43 2.23 4.10
N PHE A 101 16.86 3.26 4.84
CA PHE A 101 17.91 4.18 4.41
C PHE A 101 19.11 4.13 5.34
N GLY A 102 20.32 3.99 4.78
CA GLY A 102 21.57 4.06 5.54
C GLY A 102 21.72 2.98 6.62
N CYS A 103 21.03 1.85 6.48
CA CYS A 103 21.03 0.79 7.47
C CYS A 103 22.09 -0.28 7.18
N VAL A 104 22.70 -0.82 8.24
CA VAL A 104 23.56 -2.00 8.17
C VAL A 104 22.79 -3.20 8.72
N ILE A 105 22.38 -4.10 7.84
CA ILE A 105 21.58 -5.28 8.20
C ILE A 105 22.29 -6.54 7.72
N ASN A 106 23.04 -7.19 8.61
CA ASN A 106 23.92 -8.31 8.26
C ASN A 106 23.95 -9.40 9.34
N GLU A 107 24.56 -10.55 9.02
CA GLU A 107 24.81 -11.64 9.97
C GLU A 107 23.54 -12.17 10.67
N ASN A 108 22.36 -12.02 10.06
CA ASN A 108 21.11 -12.58 10.58
C ASN A 108 20.96 -14.03 10.11
N GLY A 109 20.27 -14.88 10.89
CA GLY A 109 20.13 -16.31 10.62
C GLY A 109 19.27 -16.63 9.39
N ALA A 110 18.40 -15.71 8.99
CA ALA A 110 17.62 -15.76 7.75
C ALA A 110 17.98 -14.56 6.84
N ASP A 111 17.04 -14.07 6.03
CA ASP A 111 17.26 -12.89 5.19
C ASP A 111 17.54 -11.63 6.04
N GLY A 112 18.38 -10.73 5.53
CA GLY A 112 18.56 -9.41 6.13
C GLY A 112 17.24 -8.64 6.18
N ILE A 113 16.57 -8.49 5.03
CA ILE A 113 15.25 -7.86 4.91
C ILE A 113 14.30 -8.83 4.20
N ARG A 114 13.14 -9.09 4.80
CA ARG A 114 12.06 -9.89 4.21
C ARG A 114 10.81 -9.03 4.10
N TYR A 115 10.47 -8.62 2.87
CA TYR A 115 9.22 -7.92 2.57
C TYR A 115 8.19 -8.90 1.99
N VAL A 116 6.99 -8.91 2.56
CA VAL A 116 5.84 -9.67 2.10
C VAL A 116 4.71 -8.69 1.85
N HIS A 117 4.12 -8.76 0.65
CA HIS A 117 2.94 -7.98 0.35
C HIS A 117 1.71 -8.65 0.96
N ALA A 118 1.12 -8.04 1.99
CA ALA A 118 -0.09 -8.54 2.65
C ALA A 118 -1.29 -8.44 1.70
N GLU A 119 -2.07 -9.50 1.54
CA GLU A 119 -3.32 -9.42 0.79
C GLU A 119 -4.38 -8.69 1.62
N GLU A 120 -4.73 -7.47 1.23
CA GLU A 120 -5.90 -6.77 1.79
C GLU A 120 -7.19 -7.44 1.28
N ARG A 121 -8.15 -7.64 2.19
CA ARG A 121 -9.49 -8.14 1.86
C ARG A 121 -10.58 -7.15 2.27
N PRO A 122 -10.70 -5.98 1.59
CA PRO A 122 -11.69 -4.98 1.94
C PRO A 122 -13.14 -5.44 1.69
N ASP A 123 -13.34 -6.41 0.80
CA ASP A 123 -14.60 -7.10 0.53
C ASP A 123 -15.16 -7.85 1.75
N GLU A 124 -14.29 -8.35 2.64
CA GLU A 124 -14.70 -9.02 3.88
C GLU A 124 -15.15 -8.02 4.96
N ARG A 125 -14.92 -6.71 4.75
CA ARG A 125 -15.33 -5.65 5.69
C ARG A 125 -16.75 -5.18 5.35
N PRO A 126 -17.73 -5.32 6.25
CA PRO A 126 -19.12 -4.95 5.96
C PRO A 126 -19.31 -3.47 5.62
N ASP A 127 -18.52 -2.59 6.22
CA ASP A 127 -18.65 -1.13 6.11
C ASP A 127 -17.81 -0.53 4.97
N ARG A 128 -16.87 -1.30 4.41
CA ARG A 128 -15.85 -0.85 3.44
C ARG A 128 -15.25 0.52 3.80
N LEU A 129 -15.10 0.78 5.10
CA LEU A 129 -14.80 2.12 5.60
C LEU A 129 -13.48 2.63 5.02
N GLY A 130 -13.53 3.84 4.44
CA GLY A 130 -12.40 4.48 3.78
C GLY A 130 -12.37 4.34 2.25
N TYR A 131 -13.23 3.50 1.66
CA TYR A 131 -13.36 3.37 0.22
C TYR A 131 -14.56 4.13 -0.34
N SER A 132 -14.41 4.71 -1.53
CA SER A 132 -15.50 5.39 -2.26
C SER A 132 -15.91 4.61 -3.50
N ASP A 133 -17.20 4.60 -3.83
CA ASP A 133 -17.69 4.02 -5.10
C ASP A 133 -17.13 4.82 -6.27
N PHE A 134 -16.37 4.16 -7.14
CA PHE A 134 -15.70 4.75 -8.29
C PHE A 134 -16.68 5.41 -9.28
N CYS A 135 -17.83 4.80 -9.54
CA CYS A 135 -18.79 5.35 -10.48
C CYS A 135 -19.50 6.57 -9.91
N GLN A 136 -19.76 6.60 -8.60
CA GLN A 136 -20.45 7.70 -7.92
C GLN A 136 -19.52 8.82 -7.44
N LEU A 137 -18.21 8.53 -7.27
CA LEU A 137 -17.24 9.47 -6.73
C LEU A 137 -17.19 10.78 -7.54
N ALA A 138 -17.38 11.91 -6.86
CA ALA A 138 -17.06 13.21 -7.42
C ALA A 138 -15.54 13.45 -7.32
N VAL A 139 -14.87 13.60 -8.46
CA VAL A 139 -13.42 13.85 -8.50
C VAL A 139 -13.19 15.35 -8.69
N ALA A 140 -12.29 15.91 -7.88
CA ALA A 140 -11.93 17.33 -7.90
C ALA A 140 -10.47 17.51 -8.33
N SER A 141 -10.15 18.66 -8.93
CA SER A 141 -8.81 18.97 -9.42
C SER A 141 -7.75 19.10 -8.31
N GLY A 142 -8.17 19.46 -7.10
CA GLY A 142 -7.33 19.58 -5.90
C GLY A 142 -7.52 18.44 -4.90
N GLN A 143 -7.88 17.24 -5.35
CA GLN A 143 -8.11 16.12 -4.45
C GLN A 143 -6.81 15.68 -3.74
N THR A 144 -6.93 15.39 -2.45
CA THR A 144 -5.85 14.81 -1.65
C THR A 144 -5.83 13.29 -1.82
N TYR A 145 -4.64 12.72 -1.96
CA TYR A 145 -4.35 11.30 -2.08
C TYR A 145 -3.88 10.73 -0.73
N PRO A 146 -3.94 9.41 -0.48
CA PRO A 146 -4.45 8.37 -1.36
C PRO A 146 -5.97 8.43 -1.52
N VAL A 147 -6.46 8.18 -2.73
CA VAL A 147 -7.89 7.96 -2.99
C VAL A 147 -8.12 6.45 -3.07
N GLN A 148 -8.89 5.93 -2.12
CA GLN A 148 -9.27 4.52 -2.09
C GLN A 148 -10.66 4.38 -2.71
N ILE A 149 -10.76 3.55 -3.75
CA ILE A 149 -11.97 3.37 -4.54
C ILE A 149 -12.31 1.91 -4.74
N PHE A 150 -13.59 1.63 -4.92
CA PHE A 150 -14.05 0.34 -5.41
C PHE A 150 -14.99 0.53 -6.60
N ALA A 151 -14.97 -0.40 -7.55
CA ALA A 151 -15.99 -0.52 -8.57
C ALA A 151 -16.64 -1.89 -8.44
N GLU A 152 -17.96 -1.96 -8.49
CA GLU A 152 -18.70 -3.20 -8.38
C GLU A 152 -19.85 -3.27 -9.39
N GLN A 153 -20.27 -4.50 -9.66
CA GLN A 153 -21.49 -4.83 -10.38
C GLN A 153 -22.20 -5.93 -9.59
N SER A 154 -23.53 -5.84 -9.48
CA SER A 154 -24.35 -6.82 -8.80
C SER A 154 -25.05 -7.74 -9.80
N ILE A 155 -25.31 -8.99 -9.38
CA ILE A 155 -26.13 -9.92 -10.16
C ILE A 155 -27.54 -9.39 -10.46
N PHE A 156 -28.07 -8.48 -9.63
CA PHE A 156 -29.39 -7.88 -9.83
C PHE A 156 -29.40 -6.74 -10.86
N GLN A 157 -28.22 -6.26 -11.26
CA GLN A 157 -28.10 -5.16 -12.21
C GLN A 157 -28.21 -5.69 -13.65
N THR A 158 -29.36 -5.47 -14.28
CA THR A 158 -29.69 -6.01 -15.61
C THR A 158 -29.10 -5.23 -16.78
N ARG A 159 -28.29 -4.21 -16.51
CA ARG A 159 -27.63 -3.38 -17.52
C ARG A 159 -26.12 -3.45 -17.36
N ASP A 160 -25.44 -3.35 -18.49
CA ASP A 160 -24.00 -3.15 -18.50
C ASP A 160 -23.67 -1.84 -17.79
N GLN A 161 -22.63 -1.88 -16.98
CA GLN A 161 -22.13 -0.73 -16.25
C GLN A 161 -20.86 -0.23 -16.94
N GLU A 162 -20.88 1.03 -17.37
CA GLU A 162 -19.72 1.72 -17.90
C GLU A 162 -19.59 3.06 -17.19
N CYS A 163 -18.46 3.28 -16.53
CA CYS A 163 -18.18 4.54 -15.88
C CYS A 163 -16.69 4.88 -16.01
N SER A 164 -16.38 6.17 -16.04
CA SER A 164 -15.01 6.64 -16.16
C SER A 164 -14.78 7.87 -15.31
N LYS A 165 -13.52 8.07 -14.87
CA LYS A 165 -13.09 9.23 -14.10
C LYS A 165 -11.70 9.67 -14.55
N VAL A 166 -11.46 10.98 -14.46
CA VAL A 166 -10.14 11.58 -14.61
C VAL A 166 -9.65 11.95 -13.22
N PHE A 167 -8.53 11.36 -12.81
CA PHE A 167 -7.81 11.81 -11.63
C PHE A 167 -6.72 12.77 -12.05
N THR A 168 -6.56 13.86 -11.30
CA THR A 168 -5.57 14.89 -11.57
C THR A 168 -4.81 15.24 -10.30
N THR A 169 -3.51 15.46 -10.41
CA THR A 169 -2.67 15.94 -9.33
C THR A 169 -1.88 17.18 -9.75
N ASN A 170 -1.01 17.67 -8.87
CA ASN A 170 -0.18 18.84 -9.10
C ASN A 170 0.74 18.62 -10.32
N ILE A 171 1.04 19.73 -11.00
CA ILE A 171 2.01 19.72 -12.10
C ILE A 171 3.37 19.26 -11.55
N GLY A 172 4.04 18.36 -12.27
CA GLY A 172 5.31 17.75 -11.86
C GLY A 172 5.16 16.52 -10.96
N HIS A 173 3.95 16.19 -10.51
CA HIS A 173 3.64 14.93 -9.86
C HIS A 173 3.13 13.91 -10.88
N VAL A 174 3.23 12.63 -10.51
CA VAL A 174 2.65 11.49 -11.21
C VAL A 174 1.62 10.79 -10.32
N LEU A 175 0.72 10.05 -10.96
CA LEU A 175 -0.28 9.22 -10.29
C LEU A 175 0.12 7.76 -10.39
N THR A 176 0.18 7.05 -9.27
CA THR A 176 0.35 5.60 -9.24
C THR A 176 -0.96 4.93 -8.82
N LEU A 177 -1.46 4.03 -9.66
CA LEU A 177 -2.64 3.20 -9.39
C LEU A 177 -2.18 1.82 -8.93
N HIS A 178 -2.66 1.43 -7.75
CA HIS A 178 -2.46 0.12 -7.15
C HIS A 178 -3.75 -0.67 -7.21
N PHE A 179 -3.64 -1.95 -7.59
CA PHE A 179 -4.73 -2.91 -7.54
C PHE A 179 -4.62 -3.70 -6.24
N ILE A 180 -5.62 -3.50 -5.37
CA ILE A 180 -5.61 -4.07 -4.02
C ILE A 180 -6.14 -5.49 -4.09
N ARG A 181 -7.34 -5.65 -4.65
CA ARG A 181 -8.03 -6.94 -4.76
C ARG A 181 -9.10 -6.87 -5.83
N ALA A 182 -9.35 -7.99 -6.49
CA ALA A 182 -10.47 -8.16 -7.40
C ALA A 182 -11.09 -9.55 -7.21
N ALA A 183 -12.42 -9.60 -7.21
CA ALA A 183 -13.20 -10.82 -7.12
C ALA A 183 -14.35 -10.78 -8.14
N THR A 184 -14.66 -11.90 -8.75
CA THR A 184 -15.73 -12.02 -9.74
C THR A 184 -16.31 -13.44 -9.75
N GLU A 185 -17.61 -13.57 -9.93
CA GLU A 185 -18.22 -14.89 -10.15
C GLU A 185 -18.02 -15.40 -11.58
N ARG A 186 -17.91 -14.47 -12.55
CA ARG A 186 -17.74 -14.80 -13.98
C ARG A 186 -16.51 -14.09 -14.52
N ASN A 187 -15.47 -14.86 -14.81
CA ASN A 187 -14.26 -14.34 -15.44
C ASN A 187 -14.56 -13.62 -16.76
N ASP A 188 -13.80 -12.57 -17.06
CA ASP A 188 -13.88 -11.79 -18.31
C ASP A 188 -15.21 -11.05 -18.55
N SER A 189 -16.06 -10.97 -17.54
CA SER A 189 -17.30 -10.18 -17.54
C SER A 189 -17.10 -8.69 -17.26
N ALA A 190 -15.92 -8.31 -16.81
CA ALA A 190 -15.58 -6.94 -16.48
C ALA A 190 -14.13 -6.64 -16.85
N SER A 191 -13.84 -5.37 -17.08
CA SER A 191 -12.50 -4.90 -17.48
C SER A 191 -12.22 -3.51 -16.95
N ILE A 192 -10.93 -3.23 -16.81
CA ILE A 192 -10.41 -1.88 -16.57
C ILE A 192 -9.50 -1.49 -17.71
N GLU A 193 -9.66 -0.24 -18.14
CA GLU A 193 -8.80 0.43 -19.10
C GLU A 193 -8.24 1.70 -18.48
N ILE A 194 -6.94 1.93 -18.63
CA ILE A 194 -6.25 3.10 -18.08
C ILE A 194 -5.53 3.84 -19.20
N TYR A 195 -5.73 5.15 -19.26
CA TYR A 195 -5.20 6.04 -20.30
C TYR A 195 -4.36 7.17 -19.69
N GLU A 196 -3.34 7.60 -20.44
CA GLU A 196 -2.40 8.66 -20.08
C GLU A 196 -2.98 10.05 -20.37
N GLY A 197 -3.71 10.64 -19.43
CA GLY A 197 -4.29 11.96 -19.60
C GLY A 197 -5.72 12.04 -19.08
N SER A 198 -6.60 12.66 -19.86
CA SER A 198 -7.95 13.04 -19.41
C SER A 198 -9.09 12.43 -20.23
N ASN A 199 -8.81 11.67 -21.30
CA ASN A 199 -9.86 11.08 -22.13
C ASN A 199 -9.36 9.88 -22.95
N LEU A 200 -10.26 9.26 -23.72
CA LEU A 200 -10.01 8.07 -24.53
C LEU A 200 -9.09 8.30 -25.75
N ASN A 201 -8.88 9.55 -26.18
CA ASN A 201 -7.97 9.85 -27.30
C ASN A 201 -6.50 9.83 -26.86
N ASN A 202 -6.26 9.81 -25.55
CA ASN A 202 -4.93 9.68 -24.99
C ASN A 202 -4.37 8.24 -25.15
N ARG A 203 -3.07 8.07 -24.89
CA ARG A 203 -2.40 6.76 -24.98
C ARG A 203 -2.97 5.78 -23.94
N LEU A 204 -3.44 4.61 -24.36
CA LEU A 204 -3.75 3.50 -23.47
C LEU A 204 -2.47 3.03 -22.77
N ILE A 205 -2.46 3.04 -21.45
CA ILE A 205 -1.38 2.49 -20.61
C ILE A 205 -1.54 0.98 -20.50
N THR A 206 -2.73 0.52 -20.13
CA THR A 206 -3.03 -0.91 -20.02
C THR A 206 -4.54 -1.15 -20.07
N LYS A 207 -4.89 -2.37 -20.47
CA LYS A 207 -6.25 -2.92 -20.43
C LYS A 207 -6.17 -4.36 -19.95
N PHE A 208 -7.02 -4.73 -19.01
CA PHE A 208 -7.13 -6.12 -18.58
C PHE A 208 -8.56 -6.46 -18.17
N SER A 209 -8.90 -7.73 -18.32
CA SER A 209 -10.15 -8.30 -17.84
C SER A 209 -10.00 -8.78 -16.39
N ILE A 210 -11.06 -8.64 -15.61
CA ILE A 210 -11.11 -9.07 -14.22
C ILE A 210 -11.38 -10.57 -14.18
N ARG A 211 -10.51 -11.31 -13.49
CA ARG A 211 -10.66 -12.74 -13.18
C ARG A 211 -10.29 -12.99 -11.73
N ASN A 212 -10.81 -14.06 -11.14
CA ASN A 212 -10.37 -14.47 -9.81
C ASN A 212 -8.85 -14.72 -9.80
N ASN A 213 -8.20 -14.29 -8.72
CA ASN A 213 -6.74 -14.31 -8.55
C ASN A 213 -5.95 -13.44 -9.54
N THR A 214 -6.61 -12.52 -10.27
CA THR A 214 -5.88 -11.53 -11.08
C THR A 214 -5.37 -10.44 -10.18
N ARG A 215 -4.04 -10.28 -10.17
CA ARG A 215 -3.37 -9.20 -9.43
C ARG A 215 -2.47 -8.42 -10.37
N PRO A 216 -3.02 -7.44 -11.11
CA PRO A 216 -2.23 -6.67 -12.05
C PRO A 216 -1.15 -5.88 -11.31
N GLN A 217 -0.01 -5.67 -11.97
CA GLN A 217 1.04 -4.83 -11.43
C GLN A 217 0.53 -3.38 -11.32
N SER A 218 0.99 -2.68 -10.28
CA SER A 218 0.72 -1.25 -10.13
C SER A 218 1.32 -0.46 -11.30
N LEU A 219 0.60 0.56 -11.75
CA LEU A 219 0.97 1.36 -12.92
C LEU A 219 1.09 2.83 -12.53
N THR A 220 1.95 3.57 -13.22
CA THR A 220 2.19 4.98 -12.95
C THR A 220 2.03 5.78 -14.23
N SER A 221 1.35 6.93 -14.15
CA SER A 221 1.27 7.88 -15.25
C SER A 221 2.61 8.56 -15.49
N ASN A 222 2.81 9.08 -16.69
CA ASN A 222 3.96 9.94 -17.02
C ASN A 222 3.69 11.41 -16.68
N GLY A 223 2.42 11.81 -16.59
CA GLY A 223 2.01 13.16 -16.23
C GLY A 223 1.15 13.22 -14.97
N ASN A 224 0.53 14.38 -14.77
CA ASN A 224 -0.30 14.67 -13.61
C ASN A 224 -1.78 14.29 -13.78
N GLN A 225 -2.13 13.54 -14.83
CA GLN A 225 -3.50 13.10 -15.11
C GLN A 225 -3.55 11.63 -15.47
N MET A 226 -4.60 10.95 -15.02
CA MET A 226 -4.88 9.55 -15.33
C MET A 226 -6.38 9.38 -15.56
N PHE A 227 -6.75 8.84 -16.72
CA PHE A 227 -8.14 8.50 -17.03
C PHE A 227 -8.33 7.00 -16.83
N ILE A 228 -9.29 6.63 -15.99
CA ILE A 228 -9.64 5.24 -15.67
C ILE A 228 -11.06 4.99 -16.17
N MET A 229 -11.25 3.87 -16.86
CA MET A 229 -12.55 3.40 -17.32
C MET A 229 -12.80 1.99 -16.81
N PHE A 230 -13.97 1.79 -16.23
CA PHE A 230 -14.48 0.52 -15.75
C PHE A 230 -15.67 0.10 -16.60
N ARG A 231 -15.69 -1.17 -17.00
CA ARG A 231 -16.78 -1.81 -17.73
C ARG A 231 -17.13 -3.14 -17.09
N ALA A 232 -18.41 -3.41 -16.87
CA ALA A 232 -18.91 -4.69 -16.41
C ALA A 232 -20.22 -5.06 -17.11
N SER A 233 -20.36 -6.33 -17.49
CA SER A 233 -21.58 -6.85 -18.11
C SER A 233 -22.73 -6.94 -17.10
N ALA A 234 -23.95 -6.85 -17.60
CA ALA A 234 -25.16 -7.10 -16.83
C ALA A 234 -25.14 -8.48 -16.14
N GLY A 235 -25.81 -8.56 -15.00
CA GLY A 235 -26.06 -9.81 -14.27
C GLY A 235 -24.80 -10.54 -13.84
N THR A 236 -23.77 -9.80 -13.41
CA THR A 236 -22.54 -10.39 -12.87
C THR A 236 -22.21 -9.81 -11.52
N GLU A 237 -21.92 -10.66 -10.55
CA GLU A 237 -21.38 -10.21 -9.27
C GLU A 237 -19.85 -10.10 -9.35
N MET A 238 -19.34 -8.88 -9.14
CA MET A 238 -17.90 -8.61 -9.11
C MET A 238 -17.58 -7.35 -8.32
N VAL A 239 -16.37 -7.30 -7.76
CA VAL A 239 -15.82 -6.10 -7.12
C VAL A 239 -14.32 -5.98 -7.39
N ILE A 240 -13.84 -4.75 -7.56
CA ILE A 240 -12.41 -4.43 -7.63
C ILE A 240 -12.09 -3.23 -6.76
N PHE A 241 -11.07 -3.37 -5.92
CA PHE A 241 -10.57 -2.34 -5.01
C PHE A 241 -9.25 -1.80 -5.55
N MET A 242 -9.14 -0.47 -5.59
CA MET A 242 -7.97 0.23 -6.10
C MET A 242 -7.58 1.38 -5.18
N ARG A 243 -6.29 1.71 -5.18
CA ARG A 243 -5.73 2.87 -4.47
C ARG A 243 -4.95 3.72 -5.45
N ILE A 244 -5.24 5.01 -5.48
CA ILE A 244 -4.50 5.97 -6.28
C ILE A 244 -3.64 6.81 -5.34
N MET A 245 -2.36 6.96 -5.68
CA MET A 245 -1.39 7.79 -4.96
C MET A 245 -0.87 8.90 -5.87
N SER A 246 -0.54 10.04 -5.29
CA SER A 246 0.22 11.11 -5.96
C SER A 246 1.63 11.17 -5.37
N GLY A 247 2.62 11.37 -6.23
CA GLY A 247 3.99 11.57 -5.80
C GLY A 247 4.85 12.26 -6.86
N LEU A 248 6.04 12.72 -6.46
CA LEU A 248 7.03 13.26 -7.39
C LEU A 248 7.62 12.19 -8.32
N ARG A 249 7.48 10.92 -7.93
CA ARG A 249 7.97 9.74 -8.64
C ARG A 249 6.99 8.59 -8.42
N LYS A 250 7.18 7.50 -9.16
CA LYS A 250 6.49 6.23 -8.95
C LYS A 250 6.57 5.80 -7.48
N SER A 251 5.44 5.42 -6.89
CA SER A 251 5.42 4.81 -5.55
C SER A 251 6.08 3.42 -5.59
N PHE A 252 6.63 3.03 -4.45
CA PHE A 252 7.35 1.76 -4.27
C PHE A 252 6.73 0.97 -3.11
N ASP A 253 6.83 -0.35 -3.18
CA ASP A 253 6.48 -1.22 -2.05
C ASP A 253 7.60 -1.15 -1.00
N VAL A 254 8.84 -1.32 -1.45
CA VAL A 254 10.05 -1.22 -0.63
C VAL A 254 11.17 -0.51 -1.41
N ASN A 255 11.90 0.37 -0.74
CA ASN A 255 13.11 1.02 -1.21
C ASN A 255 14.23 0.79 -0.18
N VAL A 256 15.38 0.30 -0.64
CA VAL A 256 16.55 0.03 0.21
C VAL A 256 17.75 0.76 -0.40
N SER A 257 18.38 1.63 0.38
CA SER A 257 19.46 2.51 -0.09
C SER A 257 20.48 2.86 0.98
#